data_AF-A0A1N7ISN1-F1
#
_entry.id   AF-A0A1N7ISN1-F1
#
_cell.length_a   1.000
_cell.length_b   1.000
_cell.length_c   1.000
_cell.angle_alpha   90.00
_cell.angle_beta   90.00
_cell.angle_gamma   90.00
#
_symmetry.space_group_name_H-M   'P 1'
#
loop_
_entity.id
_entity.type
_entity.pdbx_description
1 polymer ?
#
loop_
_entity_poly.entity_id
_entity_poly.type
_entity_poly.pdbx_seq_one_letter_code
_entity_poly.pdbx_strand_id
1 'polypeptide(L)'
;MSRFPEILSDEKLNERHIDFRNALYDLSSKDLAPDNFDSLIRIYTTTKQIDYRNRILKLLYDQTHPKLHSFFELAYKKERYLDMKIYALRGLALFSEEKEMEKLVNKLKGTLTKREQTTPYNYQEYELLRGKNALPFLVEKYKYTSFKDLLEQVNEQYERMPEAFKGHFTTDENGDTVQLKTAAESSKMIRDFFDQNKV
;
A
#
# COMPACT_ATOMS: atom_id res chain seq x y z
N MET A 1 -3.47 -13.30 -26.14
CA MET A 1 -4.65 -13.81 -25.43
C MET A 1 -4.45 -13.55 -23.96
N SER A 2 -5.38 -12.85 -23.29
CA SER A 2 -5.31 -12.59 -21.84
C SER A 2 -5.33 -13.93 -21.10
N ARG A 3 -4.43 -14.11 -20.13
CA ARG A 3 -4.37 -15.30 -19.25
C ARG A 3 -5.28 -15.15 -18.03
N PHE A 4 -6.28 -14.27 -18.10
CA PHE A 4 -7.13 -13.96 -16.96
C PHE A 4 -8.00 -15.17 -16.57
N PRO A 5 -7.89 -15.69 -15.33
CA PRO A 5 -8.66 -16.85 -14.91
C PRO A 5 -10.17 -16.60 -14.89
N GLU A 6 -10.93 -17.49 -15.52
CA GLU A 6 -12.40 -17.39 -15.60
C GLU A 6 -13.07 -17.33 -14.21
N ILE A 7 -12.48 -18.00 -13.22
CA ILE A 7 -12.94 -18.01 -11.83
C ILE A 7 -13.01 -16.61 -11.19
N LEU A 8 -12.20 -15.66 -11.67
CA LEU A 8 -12.19 -14.27 -11.19
C LEU A 8 -13.30 -13.43 -11.84
N SER A 9 -13.84 -13.88 -12.97
CA SER A 9 -14.98 -13.26 -13.65
C SER A 9 -16.32 -13.83 -13.19
N ASP A 10 -16.33 -15.00 -12.55
CA ASP A 10 -17.57 -15.59 -12.04
C ASP A 10 -18.11 -14.78 -10.85
N GLU A 11 -19.35 -14.30 -10.96
CA GLU A 11 -20.00 -13.53 -9.92
C GLU A 11 -20.63 -14.36 -8.81
N LYS A 12 -20.85 -15.65 -9.08
CA LYS A 12 -21.54 -16.57 -8.16
C LYS A 12 -20.57 -17.33 -7.27
N LEU A 13 -19.28 -17.26 -7.55
CA LEU A 13 -18.27 -18.06 -6.89
C LEU A 13 -17.84 -17.45 -5.55
N ASN A 14 -17.67 -18.31 -4.54
CA ASN A 14 -17.28 -17.88 -3.21
C ASN A 14 -15.80 -17.48 -3.21
N GLU A 15 -15.51 -16.20 -2.94
CA GLU A 15 -14.16 -15.64 -2.84
C GLU A 15 -13.24 -16.35 -1.81
N ARG A 16 -13.82 -17.18 -0.92
CA ARG A 16 -13.09 -17.99 0.05
C ARG A 16 -12.57 -19.31 -0.51
N HIS A 17 -12.92 -19.67 -1.74
CA HIS A 17 -12.40 -20.89 -2.37
C HIS A 17 -10.90 -20.75 -2.63
N ILE A 18 -10.14 -21.80 -2.36
CA ILE A 18 -8.67 -21.77 -2.51
C ILE A 18 -8.24 -21.48 -3.96
N ASP A 19 -8.98 -22.00 -4.93
CA ASP A 19 -8.71 -21.76 -6.36
C ASP A 19 -8.92 -20.30 -6.74
N PHE A 20 -9.90 -19.61 -6.14
CA PHE A 20 -10.10 -18.18 -6.36
C PHE A 20 -8.90 -17.38 -5.85
N ARG A 21 -8.44 -17.73 -4.65
CA ARG A 21 -7.25 -17.12 -4.05
C ARG A 21 -6.03 -17.35 -4.95
N ASN A 22 -5.75 -18.59 -5.31
CA ASN A 22 -4.58 -18.92 -6.13
C ASN A 22 -4.64 -18.18 -7.48
N ALA A 23 -5.80 -18.20 -8.15
CA ALA A 23 -6.01 -17.46 -9.39
C ALA A 23 -5.69 -15.96 -9.26
N LEU A 24 -6.13 -15.30 -8.17
CA LEU A 24 -5.83 -13.87 -7.95
C LEU A 24 -4.34 -13.61 -7.65
N TYR A 25 -3.70 -14.53 -6.92
CA TYR A 25 -2.30 -14.39 -6.52
C TYR A 25 -1.32 -14.77 -7.62
N ASP A 26 -1.70 -15.63 -8.57
CA ASP A 26 -0.85 -16.04 -9.69
C ASP A 26 -0.85 -15.02 -10.85
N LEU A 27 -1.78 -14.07 -10.85
CA LEU A 27 -1.84 -13.00 -11.87
C LEU A 27 -0.61 -12.09 -11.84
N SER A 28 0.00 -11.80 -12.98
CA SER A 28 0.90 -10.67 -13.12
C SER A 28 0.15 -9.44 -13.64
N SER A 29 0.66 -8.24 -13.34
CA SER A 29 0.17 -7.00 -13.97
C SER A 29 0.29 -7.05 -15.51
N LYS A 30 1.25 -7.83 -16.03
CA LYS A 30 1.46 -8.05 -17.47
C LYS A 30 0.40 -8.94 -18.12
N ASP A 31 -0.33 -9.72 -17.34
CA ASP A 31 -1.37 -10.63 -17.84
C ASP A 31 -2.73 -9.92 -18.02
N LEU A 32 -2.84 -8.67 -17.57
CA LEU A 32 -4.09 -7.91 -17.57
C LEU A 32 -4.33 -7.18 -18.88
N ALA A 33 -5.54 -7.32 -19.39
CA ALA A 33 -6.10 -6.50 -20.45
C ALA A 33 -7.22 -5.59 -19.89
N PRO A 34 -7.58 -4.51 -20.61
CA PRO A 34 -8.65 -3.59 -20.18
C PRO A 34 -9.98 -4.25 -19.78
N ASP A 35 -10.35 -5.32 -20.48
CA ASP A 35 -11.57 -6.08 -20.22
C ASP A 35 -11.56 -6.79 -18.86
N ASN A 36 -10.38 -7.02 -18.28
CA ASN A 36 -10.23 -7.70 -16.99
C ASN A 36 -10.41 -6.74 -15.79
N PHE A 37 -10.33 -5.43 -16.02
CA PHE A 37 -10.38 -4.45 -14.93
C PHE A 37 -11.72 -4.42 -14.23
N ASP A 38 -12.84 -4.63 -14.94
CA ASP A 38 -14.16 -4.61 -14.32
C ASP A 38 -14.32 -5.76 -13.30
N SER A 39 -13.82 -6.95 -13.63
CA SER A 39 -13.77 -8.08 -12.69
C SER A 39 -12.94 -7.77 -11.44
N LEU A 40 -11.74 -7.19 -11.61
CA LEU A 40 -10.87 -6.83 -10.48
C LEU A 40 -11.47 -5.71 -9.61
N ILE A 41 -12.05 -4.68 -10.23
CA ILE A 41 -12.74 -3.58 -9.53
C ILE A 41 -13.92 -4.15 -8.75
N ARG A 42 -14.72 -5.03 -9.35
CA ARG A 42 -15.85 -5.70 -8.69
C ARG A 42 -15.37 -6.44 -7.45
N ILE A 43 -14.37 -7.32 -7.58
CA ILE A 43 -13.80 -8.06 -6.43
C ILE A 43 -13.31 -7.09 -5.34
N TYR A 44 -12.55 -6.05 -5.70
CA TYR A 44 -12.05 -5.06 -4.74
C TYR A 44 -13.17 -4.33 -3.99
N THR A 45 -14.25 -3.99 -4.68
CA THR A 45 -15.36 -3.23 -4.10
C THR A 45 -16.19 -4.08 -3.13
N THR A 46 -16.42 -5.36 -3.45
CA THR A 46 -17.29 -6.25 -2.67
C THR A 46 -16.56 -7.00 -1.56
N THR A 47 -15.28 -7.33 -1.75
CA THR A 47 -14.54 -8.16 -0.80
C THR A 47 -14.27 -7.46 0.53
N LYS A 48 -14.39 -8.22 1.62
CA LYS A 48 -13.94 -7.80 2.96
C LYS A 48 -12.47 -8.16 3.21
N GLN A 49 -11.91 -9.07 2.41
CA GLN A 49 -10.54 -9.57 2.55
C GLN A 49 -9.53 -8.47 2.22
N ILE A 50 -8.75 -8.05 3.22
CA ILE A 50 -7.78 -6.94 3.08
C ILE A 50 -6.65 -7.33 2.13
N ASP A 51 -6.21 -8.58 2.21
CA ASP A 51 -5.15 -9.14 1.39
C ASP A 51 -5.54 -9.16 -0.10
N TYR A 52 -6.81 -9.45 -0.42
CA TYR A 52 -7.31 -9.38 -1.81
C TYR A 52 -7.33 -7.94 -2.31
N ARG A 53 -7.81 -6.99 -1.50
CA ARG A 53 -7.80 -5.57 -1.88
C ARG A 53 -6.38 -5.07 -2.12
N ASN A 54 -5.43 -5.43 -1.24
CA ASN A 54 -4.03 -5.08 -1.39
C ASN A 54 -3.46 -5.68 -2.68
N ARG A 55 -3.73 -6.96 -2.95
CA ARG A 55 -3.29 -7.64 -4.17
C ARG A 55 -3.81 -6.94 -5.43
N ILE A 56 -5.10 -6.57 -5.45
CA ILE A 56 -5.70 -5.89 -6.61
C ILE A 56 -5.11 -4.49 -6.80
N LEU A 57 -4.86 -3.74 -5.73
CA LEU A 57 -4.15 -2.45 -5.84
C LEU A 57 -2.77 -2.65 -6.46
N LYS A 58 -2.03 -3.67 -6.04
CA LYS A 58 -0.70 -4.00 -6.59
C LYS A 58 -0.74 -4.38 -8.07
N LEU A 59 -1.80 -5.07 -8.50
CA LEU A 59 -2.00 -5.43 -9.90
C LEU A 59 -2.29 -4.22 -10.79
N LEU A 60 -2.94 -3.20 -10.23
CA LEU A 60 -3.51 -2.08 -11.00
C LEU A 60 -2.69 -0.79 -10.93
N TYR A 61 -1.89 -0.53 -9.88
CA TYR A 61 -1.34 0.83 -9.61
C TYR A 61 -0.44 1.42 -10.71
N ASP A 62 0.03 0.61 -11.66
CA ASP A 62 0.87 1.03 -12.80
C ASP A 62 0.12 0.99 -14.14
N GLN A 63 -1.16 0.60 -14.12
CA GLN A 63 -2.00 0.53 -15.30
C GLN A 63 -2.56 1.92 -15.65
N THR A 64 -2.43 2.33 -16.90
CA THR A 64 -2.77 3.69 -17.37
C THR A 64 -4.15 3.79 -18.03
N HIS A 65 -4.98 2.76 -17.94
CA HIS A 65 -6.28 2.77 -18.59
C HIS A 65 -7.22 3.78 -17.90
N PRO A 66 -7.87 4.72 -18.63
CA PRO A 66 -8.61 5.85 -18.04
C PRO A 66 -9.69 5.45 -17.03
N LYS A 67 -10.35 4.31 -17.24
CA LYS A 67 -11.37 3.77 -16.33
C LYS A 67 -10.87 3.55 -14.89
N LEU A 68 -9.56 3.36 -14.71
CA LEU A 68 -8.96 3.13 -13.40
C LEU A 68 -8.84 4.41 -12.56
N HIS A 69 -9.01 5.59 -13.16
CA HIS A 69 -8.98 6.84 -12.42
C HIS A 69 -10.03 6.85 -11.30
N SER A 70 -11.30 6.60 -11.64
CA SER A 70 -12.40 6.55 -10.68
C SER A 70 -12.26 5.42 -9.66
N PHE A 71 -11.66 4.29 -10.06
CA PHE A 71 -11.30 3.20 -9.16
C PHE A 71 -10.31 3.67 -8.09
N PHE A 72 -9.23 4.36 -8.46
CA PHE A 72 -8.24 4.81 -7.49
C PHE A 72 -8.76 5.93 -6.59
N GLU A 73 -9.67 6.79 -7.08
CA GLU A 73 -10.36 7.76 -6.23
C GLU A 73 -11.19 7.06 -5.14
N LEU A 74 -11.91 6.01 -5.53
CA LEU A 74 -12.68 5.18 -4.61
C LEU A 74 -11.76 4.46 -3.63
N ALA A 75 -10.67 3.85 -4.11
CA ALA A 75 -9.72 3.14 -3.26
C ALA A 75 -9.07 4.06 -2.23
N TYR A 76 -8.63 5.25 -2.64
CA TYR A 76 -8.02 6.23 -1.74
C TYR A 76 -8.97 6.66 -0.60
N LYS A 77 -10.27 6.80 -0.91
CA LYS A 77 -11.31 7.09 0.08
C LYS A 77 -11.64 5.89 0.97
N LYS A 78 -11.69 4.68 0.40
CA LYS A 78 -12.08 3.43 1.08
C LYS A 78 -11.02 2.96 2.07
N GLU A 79 -9.75 3.00 1.68
CA GLU A 79 -8.69 2.35 2.46
C GLU A 79 -8.31 3.12 3.72
N ARG A 80 -8.06 2.37 4.78
CA ARG A 80 -7.63 2.89 6.09
C ARG A 80 -6.15 2.65 6.35
N TYR A 81 -5.61 1.54 5.84
CA TYR A 81 -4.19 1.20 5.94
C TYR A 81 -3.37 2.14 5.07
N LEU A 82 -2.27 2.67 5.63
CA LEU A 82 -1.51 3.74 5.00
C LEU A 82 -0.77 3.26 3.73
N ASP A 83 -0.23 2.05 3.75
CA ASP A 83 0.41 1.42 2.59
C ASP A 83 -0.56 1.26 1.41
N MET A 84 -1.77 0.76 1.66
CA MET A 84 -2.81 0.62 0.64
C MET A 84 -3.29 1.99 0.13
N LYS A 85 -3.38 3.01 1.01
CA LYS A 85 -3.63 4.39 0.59
C LYS A 85 -2.53 4.91 -0.32
N ILE A 86 -1.26 4.60 -0.07
CA ILE A 86 -0.15 4.98 -0.96
C ILE A 86 -0.25 4.28 -2.31
N TYR A 87 -0.63 3.01 -2.37
CA TYR A 87 -0.85 2.33 -3.65
C TYR A 87 -2.01 2.97 -4.45
N ALA A 88 -3.08 3.36 -3.78
CA ALA A 88 -4.16 4.12 -4.43
C ALA A 88 -3.68 5.50 -4.89
N LEU A 89 -2.89 6.21 -4.08
CA LEU A 89 -2.28 7.50 -4.41
C LEU A 89 -1.36 7.38 -5.63
N ARG A 90 -0.58 6.29 -5.73
CA ARG A 90 0.28 5.97 -6.88
C ARG A 90 -0.53 5.81 -8.16
N GLY A 91 -1.63 5.06 -8.09
CA GLY A 91 -2.54 4.89 -9.21
C GLY A 91 -3.17 6.22 -9.64
N LEU A 92 -3.61 7.07 -8.70
CA LEU A 92 -4.13 8.40 -9.00
C LEU A 92 -3.10 9.32 -9.68
N ALA A 93 -1.85 9.26 -9.25
CA ALA A 93 -0.78 10.10 -9.80
C ALA A 93 -0.52 9.86 -11.30
N LEU A 94 -0.94 8.71 -11.86
CA LEU A 94 -0.89 8.46 -13.31
C LEU A 94 -1.85 9.34 -14.11
N PHE A 95 -2.90 9.85 -13.47
CA PHE A 95 -4.00 10.58 -14.11
C PHE A 95 -4.11 12.03 -13.64
N SER A 96 -3.25 12.45 -12.70
CA SER A 96 -3.42 13.70 -11.96
C SER A 96 -2.15 14.55 -12.02
N GLU A 97 -2.33 15.85 -12.14
CA GLU A 97 -1.25 16.82 -11.99
C GLU A 97 -0.93 17.07 -10.51
N GLU A 98 0.23 17.68 -10.24
CA GLU A 98 0.69 17.97 -8.88
C GLU A 98 -0.36 18.70 -8.03
N LYS A 99 -1.05 19.70 -8.59
CA LYS A 99 -2.05 20.51 -7.88
C LYS A 99 -3.25 19.69 -7.39
N GLU A 100 -3.63 18.66 -8.14
CA GLU A 100 -4.72 17.76 -7.75
C GLU A 100 -4.25 16.79 -6.67
N MET A 101 -3.04 16.26 -6.82
CA MET A 101 -2.41 15.38 -5.84
C MET A 101 -2.15 16.07 -4.51
N GLU A 102 -1.78 17.35 -4.52
CA GLU A 102 -1.45 18.13 -3.33
C GLU A 102 -2.60 18.13 -2.31
N LYS A 103 -3.85 18.26 -2.77
CA LYS A 103 -5.03 18.20 -1.89
C LYS A 103 -5.17 16.85 -1.19
N LEU A 104 -4.88 15.77 -1.89
CA LEU A 104 -4.95 14.41 -1.35
C LEU A 104 -3.80 14.17 -0.37
N VAL A 105 -2.60 14.59 -0.76
CA VAL A 105 -1.38 14.50 0.05
C VAL A 105 -1.55 15.28 1.36
N ASN A 106 -2.05 16.51 1.33
CA ASN A 106 -2.26 17.31 2.53
C ASN A 106 -3.23 16.64 3.52
N LYS A 107 -4.25 15.94 3.04
CA LYS A 107 -5.13 15.13 3.90
C LYS A 107 -4.40 13.93 4.52
N LEU A 108 -3.50 13.29 3.76
CA LEU A 108 -2.69 12.19 4.26
C LEU A 108 -1.68 12.67 5.31
N LYS A 109 -1.01 13.80 5.08
CA LYS A 109 -0.12 14.47 6.05
C LYS A 109 -0.83 14.69 7.38
N GLY A 110 -2.04 15.26 7.36
CA GLY A 110 -2.83 15.45 8.58
C GLY A 110 -3.26 14.14 9.25
N THR A 111 -3.46 13.06 8.48
CA THR A 111 -3.73 11.73 9.04
C THR A 111 -2.50 11.16 9.75
N LEU A 112 -1.31 11.29 9.15
CA LEU A 112 -0.04 10.86 9.73
C LEU A 112 0.27 11.59 11.04
N THR A 113 0.05 12.91 11.10
CA THR A 113 0.22 13.69 12.33
C THR A 113 -0.66 13.17 13.47
N LYS A 114 -1.92 12.82 13.18
CA LYS A 114 -2.82 12.25 14.19
C LYS A 114 -2.41 10.84 14.59
N ARG A 115 -1.96 10.00 13.65
CA ARG A 115 -1.55 8.63 13.93
C ARG A 115 -0.37 8.56 14.89
N GLU A 116 0.62 9.43 14.72
CA GLU A 116 1.76 9.54 15.64
C GLU A 116 1.31 9.78 17.09
N GLN A 117 0.24 10.55 17.29
CA GLN A 117 -0.31 10.86 18.62
C GLN A 117 -1.14 9.71 19.20
N THR A 118 -1.94 9.02 18.38
CA THR A 118 -2.92 8.02 18.86
C THR A 118 -2.38 6.59 18.90
N THR A 119 -1.36 6.29 18.10
CA THR A 119 -0.77 4.94 18.01
C THR A 119 0.74 5.08 17.87
N PRO A 120 1.41 5.53 18.95
CA PRO A 120 2.86 5.65 18.95
C PRO A 120 3.50 4.30 18.65
N TYR A 121 4.63 4.31 17.94
CA TYR A 121 5.42 3.12 17.57
C TYR A 121 4.78 2.17 16.54
N ASN A 122 3.84 2.64 15.72
CA ASN A 122 3.32 1.84 14.59
C ASN A 122 4.34 1.72 13.42
N TYR A 123 5.54 1.23 13.72
CA TYR A 123 6.67 1.22 12.81
C TYR A 123 6.42 0.46 11.51
N GLN A 124 5.58 -0.57 11.55
CA GLN A 124 5.27 -1.39 10.38
C GLN A 124 4.68 -0.55 9.24
N GLU A 125 3.80 0.40 9.55
CA GLU A 125 3.26 1.31 8.54
C GLU A 125 4.36 2.23 7.99
N TYR A 126 5.23 2.77 8.85
CA TYR A 126 6.30 3.66 8.39
C TYR A 126 7.35 2.93 7.55
N GLU A 127 7.72 1.70 7.89
CA GLU A 127 8.64 0.90 7.09
C GLU A 127 8.06 0.57 5.70
N LEU A 128 6.76 0.31 5.61
CA LEU A 128 6.07 0.16 4.34
C LEU A 128 6.06 1.46 3.52
N LEU A 129 5.77 2.59 4.16
CA LEU A 129 5.73 3.90 3.49
C LEU A 129 7.11 4.33 2.95
N ARG A 130 8.18 4.01 3.69
CA ARG A 130 9.58 4.30 3.35
C ARG A 130 10.20 3.28 2.38
N GLY A 131 9.53 2.17 2.12
CA GLY A 131 10.02 1.14 1.21
C GLY A 131 10.10 1.63 -0.24
N LYS A 132 10.99 1.03 -1.04
CA LYS A 132 11.37 1.58 -2.35
C LYS A 132 10.21 1.72 -3.32
N ASN A 133 9.25 0.79 -3.29
CA ASN A 133 8.08 0.78 -4.17
C ASN A 133 6.91 1.67 -3.69
N ALA A 134 7.09 2.46 -2.62
CA ALA A 134 6.06 3.31 -2.02
C ALA A 134 6.32 4.82 -2.24
N LEU A 135 6.51 5.62 -1.19
CA LEU A 135 6.75 7.07 -1.31
C LEU A 135 8.06 7.42 -2.05
N PRO A 136 9.19 6.74 -1.81
CA PRO A 136 10.42 6.97 -2.58
C PRO A 136 10.20 6.89 -4.09
N PHE A 137 9.49 5.85 -4.56
CA PHE A 137 9.12 5.72 -5.97
C PHE A 137 8.29 6.92 -6.47
N LEU A 138 7.31 7.38 -5.69
CA LEU A 138 6.48 8.53 -6.09
C LEU A 138 7.30 9.81 -6.20
N VAL A 139 8.23 10.03 -5.27
CA VAL A 139 9.15 11.18 -5.29
C VAL A 139 10.05 11.12 -6.51
N GLU A 140 10.65 9.96 -6.81
CA GLU A 140 11.56 9.80 -7.92
C GLU A 140 10.86 9.95 -9.27
N LYS A 141 9.69 9.30 -9.44
CA LYS A 141 8.95 9.26 -10.70
C LYS A 141 8.29 10.60 -11.04
N TYR A 142 7.55 11.18 -10.10
CA TYR A 142 6.71 12.36 -10.37
C TYR A 142 7.40 13.67 -10.01
N LYS A 143 8.37 13.65 -9.08
CA LYS A 143 9.15 14.82 -8.63
C LYS A 143 8.31 15.95 -8.02
N TYR A 144 7.04 15.69 -7.72
CA TYR A 144 6.13 16.63 -7.04
C TYR A 144 6.68 17.01 -5.67
N THR A 145 6.64 18.29 -5.36
CA THR A 145 7.04 18.86 -4.07
C THR A 145 6.19 18.27 -2.95
N SER A 146 4.88 18.15 -3.17
CA SER A 146 3.97 17.54 -2.18
C SER A 146 4.38 16.12 -1.76
N PHE A 147 4.88 15.28 -2.68
CA PHE A 147 5.38 13.95 -2.34
C PHE A 147 6.69 13.98 -1.57
N LYS A 148 7.59 14.92 -1.90
CA LYS A 148 8.85 15.11 -1.15
C LYS A 148 8.57 15.50 0.29
N ASP A 149 7.71 16.47 0.51
CA ASP A 149 7.32 16.93 1.85
C ASP A 149 6.62 15.83 2.64
N LEU A 150 5.82 14.99 1.98
CA LEU A 150 5.19 13.84 2.62
C LEU A 150 6.22 12.79 3.04
N LEU A 151 7.19 12.47 2.17
CA LEU A 151 8.28 11.55 2.51
C LEU A 151 9.16 12.09 3.64
N GLU A 152 9.46 13.39 3.63
CA GLU A 152 10.20 14.05 4.71
C GLU A 152 9.45 13.91 6.05
N GLN A 153 8.15 14.24 6.08
CA GLN A 153 7.32 14.04 7.29
C GLN A 153 7.38 12.59 7.79
N VAL A 154 7.22 11.61 6.88
CA VAL A 154 7.26 10.18 7.24
C VAL A 154 8.63 9.81 7.83
N ASN A 155 9.72 10.31 7.24
CA ASN A 155 11.07 10.06 7.74
C ASN A 155 11.29 10.69 9.12
N GLU A 156 10.91 11.96 9.32
CA GLU A 156 11.04 12.63 10.62
C GLU A 156 10.27 11.90 11.72
N GLN A 157 9.02 11.52 11.43
CA GLN A 157 8.18 10.77 12.37
C GLN A 157 8.75 9.39 12.69
N TYR A 158 9.31 8.70 11.69
CA TYR A 158 9.99 7.43 11.89
C TYR A 158 11.25 7.61 12.75
N GLU A 159 12.06 8.64 12.49
CA GLU A 159 13.29 8.88 13.25
C GLU A 159 13.04 9.25 14.71
N ARG A 160 11.89 9.84 15.04
CA ARG A 160 11.45 10.05 16.42
C ARG A 160 11.11 8.77 17.18
N MET A 161 10.89 7.64 16.48
CA MET A 161 10.61 6.37 17.16
C MET A 161 11.86 5.85 17.88
N PRO A 162 11.69 5.04 18.94
CA PRO A 162 12.81 4.33 19.56
C PRO A 162 13.45 3.33 18.59
N GLU A 163 14.77 3.13 18.71
CA GLU A 163 15.53 2.18 17.88
C GLU A 163 14.98 0.75 17.92
N ALA A 164 14.34 0.36 19.03
CA ALA A 164 13.69 -0.93 19.19
C ALA A 164 12.58 -1.22 18.15
N PHE A 165 12.04 -0.18 17.52
CA PHE A 165 10.99 -0.25 16.51
C PHE A 165 11.50 0.09 15.10
N LYS A 166 12.82 0.16 14.88
CA LYS A 166 13.40 0.54 13.59
C LYS A 166 14.14 -0.62 12.90
N GLY A 167 14.08 -0.61 11.57
CA GLY A 167 14.81 -1.48 10.66
C GLY A 167 14.43 -2.95 10.77
N HIS A 168 13.16 -3.29 10.94
CA HIS A 168 12.73 -4.70 10.99
C HIS A 168 12.59 -5.29 9.60
N PHE A 169 11.96 -4.55 8.69
CA PHE A 169 11.84 -4.91 7.29
C PHE A 169 11.82 -3.66 6.40
N THR A 170 11.87 -3.89 5.09
CA THR A 170 11.63 -2.88 4.06
C THR A 170 10.90 -3.53 2.89
N THR A 171 10.51 -2.75 1.88
CA THR A 171 10.14 -3.28 0.57
C THR A 171 11.18 -2.94 -0.48
N ASP A 172 11.37 -3.85 -1.43
CA ASP A 172 12.21 -3.65 -2.61
C ASP A 172 11.47 -2.84 -3.69
N GLU A 173 12.09 -2.72 -4.87
CA GLU A 173 11.56 -2.03 -6.04
C GLU A 173 10.29 -2.69 -6.62
N ASN A 174 10.07 -3.97 -6.37
CA ASN A 174 8.88 -4.71 -6.80
C ASN A 174 7.74 -4.63 -5.77
N GLY A 175 8.04 -4.10 -4.58
CA GLY A 175 7.11 -4.06 -3.46
C GLY A 175 7.03 -5.37 -2.70
N ASP A 176 8.04 -6.22 -2.83
CA ASP A 176 8.23 -7.43 -2.05
C ASP A 176 8.91 -7.12 -0.73
N THR A 177 8.47 -7.78 0.34
CA THR A 177 8.98 -7.53 1.68
C THR A 177 10.36 -8.18 1.85
N VAL A 178 11.34 -7.38 2.23
CA VAL A 178 12.69 -7.82 2.59
C VAL A 178 12.86 -7.69 4.10
N GLN A 179 13.04 -8.82 4.77
CA GLN A 179 13.32 -8.85 6.22
C GLN A 179 14.75 -8.37 6.47
N LEU A 180 14.91 -7.38 7.33
CA LEU A 180 16.22 -6.86 7.76
C LEU A 180 16.66 -7.50 9.07
N LYS A 181 15.70 -7.97 9.87
CA LYS A 181 15.90 -8.72 11.10
C LYS A 181 15.06 -9.99 11.08
N THR A 182 15.50 -11.00 11.81
CA THR A 182 14.65 -12.18 12.05
C THR A 182 13.46 -11.81 12.94
N ALA A 183 12.42 -12.65 12.93
CA ALA A 183 11.27 -12.47 13.82
C ALA A 183 11.68 -12.56 15.31
N ALA A 184 12.66 -13.39 15.64
CA ALA A 184 13.17 -13.56 16.99
C ALA A 184 13.92 -12.30 17.49
N GLU A 185 14.81 -11.74 16.67
CA GLU A 185 15.53 -10.50 16.99
C GLU A 185 14.56 -9.33 17.14
N SER A 186 13.64 -9.18 16.20
CA SER A 186 12.62 -8.11 16.23
C SER A 186 11.79 -8.18 17.50
N SER A 187 11.30 -9.37 17.85
CA SER A 187 10.49 -9.58 19.05
C SER A 187 11.29 -9.32 20.33
N LYS A 188 12.57 -9.70 20.35
CA LYS A 188 13.44 -9.46 21.50
C LYS A 188 13.67 -7.96 21.71
N MET A 189 14.00 -7.21 20.67
CA MET A 189 14.24 -5.75 20.78
C MET A 189 13.01 -5.00 21.31
N ILE A 190 11.83 -5.33 20.78
CA ILE A 190 10.57 -4.72 21.22
C ILE A 190 10.28 -5.09 22.68
N ARG A 191 10.48 -6.36 23.07
CA ARG A 191 10.28 -6.80 24.46
C ARG A 191 11.25 -6.11 25.41
N ASP A 192 12.53 -6.10 25.09
CA ASP A 192 13.57 -5.46 25.90
C ASP A 192 13.26 -3.97 26.11
N PHE A 193 12.70 -3.28 25.11
CA PHE A 193 12.26 -1.89 25.23
C PHE A 193 11.12 -1.72 26.26
N PHE A 194 10.09 -2.57 26.22
CA PHE A 194 9.00 -2.49 27.19
C PHE A 194 9.44 -2.87 28.60
N ASP A 195 10.27 -3.92 28.72
CA ASP A 195 10.83 -4.38 30.01
C ASP A 195 11.68 -3.29 30.69
N GLN A 196 12.48 -2.55 29.91
CA GLN A 196 13.33 -1.46 30.43
C GLN A 196 12.53 -0.21 30.82
N ASN A 197 11.43 0.07 30.11
CA ASN A 197 10.62 1.27 30.35
C ASN A 197 9.49 1.07 31.38
N LYS A 198 9.34 -0.13 31.98
CA LYS A 198 8.30 -0.48 32.96
C LYS A 198 6.90 0.00 32.53
N VAL A 199 6.55 -0.21 31.26
CA VAL A 199 5.20 0.00 30.73
C VAL A 199 4.44 -1.31 30.76
#